data_AF-A0A1Y3N6G0-F1
#
_entry.id   AF-A0A1Y3N6G0-F1
#
_cell.length_a   1.000
_cell.length_b   1.000
_cell.length_c   1.000
_cell.angle_alpha   90.00
_cell.angle_beta   90.00
_cell.angle_gamma   90.00
#
_symmetry.space_group_name_H-M   'P 1'
#
loop_
_entity.id
_entity.type
_entity.pdbx_description
1 polymer ?
#
loop_
_entity_poly.entity_id
_entity_poly.type
_entity_poly.pdbx_seq_one_letter_code
_entity_poly.pdbx_strand_id
1 'polypeptide(L)'
;MEYEDFKNLKINPVNSSKLTLIIISKFLGFSELIIFEIRLKRKDCDIYDTVRMLCEKVSQLEKENKLIKFKLENKIFKNEKEIDFIKNKIKQIPLYKDSKINLKLKFRLTDDGIKVTDFHRICNFIPNNIVLVFTSTGERFGGFTRLPWTSSNQNKKNDNAFCFSLTRKKIYRIIEGLDAIGDYSNNGPTFLNNIFCVGSSSNVLTNGNCSNKGKSNYYGEGLNYEINNYNQYFEVREFEFYEVLFQ
;
A
#
# COMPACT_ATOMS: atom_id res chain seq x y z
N MET A 1 19.00 -36.24 -4.84
CA MET A 1 18.13 -35.17 -4.30
C MET A 1 17.13 -34.87 -5.37
N GLU A 2 15.94 -35.45 -5.24
CA GLU A 2 14.85 -35.27 -6.20
C GLU A 2 14.42 -33.81 -6.20
N TYR A 3 14.52 -33.17 -7.36
CA TYR A 3 13.99 -31.83 -7.60
C TYR A 3 12.47 -31.95 -7.72
N GLU A 4 11.76 -31.62 -6.65
CA GLU A 4 10.30 -31.53 -6.68
C GLU A 4 9.82 -30.50 -7.72
N ASP A 5 9.12 -31.01 -8.74
CA ASP A 5 7.98 -30.41 -9.45
C ASP A 5 8.05 -28.93 -9.88
N PHE A 6 8.90 -28.64 -10.87
CA PHE A 6 8.66 -27.54 -11.81
C PHE A 6 7.60 -27.98 -12.87
N LYS A 7 6.32 -28.10 -12.48
CA LYS A 7 5.25 -28.69 -13.34
C LYS A 7 5.05 -28.05 -14.73
N ASN A 8 5.61 -26.87 -15.01
CA ASN A 8 5.39 -26.12 -16.26
C ASN A 8 6.67 -25.74 -17.03
N LEU A 9 7.86 -26.23 -16.63
CA LEU A 9 9.12 -25.85 -17.27
C LEU A 9 9.79 -27.04 -17.97
N LYS A 10 10.10 -26.88 -19.26
CA LYS A 10 10.91 -27.84 -20.03
C LYS A 10 12.16 -27.14 -20.55
N ILE A 11 13.33 -27.69 -20.20
CA ILE A 11 14.64 -27.23 -20.67
C ILE A 11 15.14 -28.24 -21.69
N ASN A 12 15.33 -27.82 -22.94
CA ASN A 12 15.87 -28.67 -24.00
C ASN A 12 17.26 -28.17 -24.42
N PRO A 13 18.32 -28.99 -24.32
CA PRO A 13 19.61 -28.64 -24.88
C PRO A 13 19.57 -28.69 -26.42
N VAL A 14 20.08 -27.64 -27.09
CA VAL A 14 20.12 -27.56 -28.56
C VAL A 14 21.52 -27.88 -29.10
N ASN A 15 22.59 -27.46 -28.38
CA ASN A 15 23.97 -27.95 -28.49
C ASN A 15 24.84 -27.40 -27.32
N SER A 16 26.13 -27.77 -27.24
CA SER A 16 27.04 -27.37 -26.15
C SER A 16 27.21 -25.85 -25.92
N SER A 17 26.75 -24.99 -26.84
CA SER A 17 26.94 -23.53 -26.78
C SER A 17 25.65 -22.73 -26.72
N LYS A 18 24.49 -23.38 -26.89
CA LYS A 18 23.18 -22.72 -27.00
C LYS A 18 22.13 -23.48 -26.20
N LEU A 19 21.50 -22.76 -25.28
CA LEU A 19 20.39 -23.25 -24.48
C LEU A 19 19.12 -22.55 -24.90
N THR A 20 18.04 -23.31 -25.03
CA THR A 20 16.71 -22.76 -25.27
C THR A 20 15.85 -23.09 -24.07
N LEU A 21 15.42 -22.04 -23.37
CA LEU A 21 14.44 -22.13 -22.29
C LEU A 21 13.05 -21.93 -22.90
N ILE A 22 12.18 -22.91 -22.75
CA ILE A 22 10.78 -22.82 -23.18
C ILE A 22 9.91 -22.65 -21.93
N ILE A 23 9.25 -21.51 -21.82
CA ILE A 23 8.32 -21.20 -20.73
C ILE A 23 6.92 -21.28 -21.28
N ILE A 24 6.10 -22.19 -20.73
CA ILE A 24 4.68 -22.32 -21.08
C ILE A 24 3.88 -21.89 -19.86
N SER A 25 3.19 -20.76 -19.93
CA SER A 25 2.47 -20.23 -18.76
C SER A 25 1.23 -19.43 -19.13
N LYS A 26 0.30 -19.32 -18.18
CA LYS A 26 -0.90 -18.49 -18.27
C LYS A 26 -0.57 -17.10 -17.73
N PHE A 27 -0.57 -16.10 -18.61
CA PHE A 27 -0.29 -14.71 -18.23
C PHE A 27 -1.58 -13.94 -17.99
N LEU A 28 -1.56 -13.06 -16.99
CA LEU A 28 -2.71 -12.21 -16.69
C LEU A 28 -3.00 -11.29 -17.89
N GLY A 29 -4.26 -11.21 -18.32
CA GLY A 29 -4.67 -10.44 -19.51
C GLY A 29 -4.69 -11.22 -20.82
N PHE A 30 -4.29 -12.50 -20.82
CA PHE A 30 -4.37 -13.39 -21.97
C PHE A 30 -5.33 -14.55 -21.69
N SER A 31 -6.17 -14.88 -22.68
CA SER A 31 -7.14 -15.98 -22.58
C SER A 31 -6.49 -17.36 -22.68
N GLU A 32 -5.33 -17.45 -23.35
CA GLU A 32 -4.64 -18.69 -23.68
C GLU A 32 -3.25 -18.79 -23.03
N LEU A 33 -2.68 -20.00 -23.02
CA LEU A 33 -1.30 -20.22 -22.60
C LEU A 33 -0.34 -19.58 -23.60
N ILE A 34 0.65 -18.85 -23.11
CA ILE A 34 1.69 -18.26 -23.95
C ILE A 34 2.95 -19.11 -23.82
N ILE A 35 3.58 -19.35 -24.96
CA ILE A 35 4.89 -19.99 -25.06
C ILE A 35 5.93 -18.90 -25.29
N PHE A 36 6.87 -18.76 -24.36
CA PHE A 36 8.06 -17.92 -24.53
C PHE A 36 9.28 -18.80 -24.77
N GLU A 37 9.96 -18.55 -25.88
CA GLU A 37 11.26 -19.14 -26.17
C GLU A 37 12.37 -18.12 -25.85
N ILE A 38 13.22 -18.44 -24.87
CA ILE A 38 14.38 -17.62 -24.53
C ILE A 38 15.64 -18.38 -24.98
N ARG A 39 16.35 -17.80 -25.95
CA ARG A 39 17.62 -18.33 -26.46
C ARG A 39 18.78 -17.72 -25.69
N LEU A 40 19.51 -18.56 -24.97
CA LEU A 40 20.66 -18.17 -24.17
C LEU A 40 21.94 -18.60 -24.89
N LYS A 41 22.88 -17.65 -25.04
CA LYS A 41 24.23 -17.92 -25.55
C LYS A 41 25.17 -18.15 -24.35
N ARG A 42 25.87 -19.29 -24.35
CA ARG A 42 26.81 -19.66 -23.29
C ARG A 42 28.02 -18.73 -23.30
N LYS A 43 28.45 -18.25 -22.12
CA LYS A 43 29.73 -17.57 -21.92
C LYS A 43 30.47 -18.39 -20.86
N ASP A 44 31.39 -19.25 -21.28
CA ASP A 44 32.31 -20.07 -20.47
C ASP A 44 31.79 -20.51 -19.09
N CYS A 45 30.64 -21.17 -19.05
CA CYS A 45 30.10 -21.82 -17.85
C CYS A 45 29.66 -23.24 -18.17
N ASP A 46 29.73 -24.14 -17.19
CA ASP A 46 29.30 -25.53 -17.36
C ASP A 46 27.77 -25.62 -17.48
N ILE A 47 27.27 -26.71 -18.06
CA ILE A 47 25.84 -26.97 -18.23
C ILE A 47 25.11 -26.94 -16.87
N TYR A 48 25.73 -27.47 -15.82
CA TYR A 48 25.18 -27.49 -14.47
C TYR A 48 25.07 -26.08 -13.87
N ASP A 49 26.04 -25.20 -14.14
CA ASP A 49 25.99 -23.80 -13.69
C ASP A 49 24.88 -23.04 -14.42
N THR A 50 24.71 -23.29 -15.72
CA THR A 50 23.64 -22.62 -16.47
C THR A 50 22.25 -23.07 -16.01
N VAL A 51 22.07 -24.38 -15.75
CA VAL A 51 20.82 -24.90 -15.17
C VAL A 51 20.57 -24.29 -13.79
N ARG A 52 21.60 -24.19 -12.93
CA ARG A 52 21.48 -23.56 -11.61
C ARG A 52 21.03 -22.10 -11.71
N MET A 53 21.69 -21.30 -12.55
CA MET A 53 21.31 -19.89 -12.78
C MET A 53 19.88 -19.75 -13.29
N LEU A 54 19.45 -20.64 -14.19
CA LEU A 54 18.09 -20.68 -14.69
C LEU A 54 17.08 -20.99 -13.58
N CYS A 55 17.36 -22.01 -12.75
CA CYS A 55 16.51 -22.35 -11.60
C CYS A 55 16.40 -21.18 -10.62
N GLU A 56 17.51 -20.53 -10.27
CA GLU A 56 17.53 -19.35 -9.41
C GLU A 56 16.66 -18.22 -9.98
N LYS A 57 16.77 -17.97 -11.29
CA LYS A 57 15.99 -16.93 -11.95
C LYS A 57 14.50 -17.27 -12.01
N VAL A 58 14.15 -18.53 -12.26
CA VAL A 58 12.76 -19.01 -12.23
C VAL A 58 12.18 -18.82 -10.83
N SER A 59 12.88 -19.25 -9.78
CA SER A 59 12.42 -19.07 -8.39
C SER A 59 12.29 -17.59 -8.01
N GLN A 60 13.16 -16.71 -8.53
CA GLN A 60 13.00 -15.27 -8.36
C GLN A 60 11.72 -14.75 -9.03
N LEU A 61 11.49 -15.11 -10.30
CA LEU A 61 10.31 -14.68 -11.06
C LEU A 61 9.01 -15.20 -10.45
N GLU A 62 8.99 -16.41 -9.90
CA GLU A 62 7.83 -16.95 -9.20
C GLU A 62 7.48 -16.14 -7.94
N LYS A 63 8.50 -15.73 -7.17
CA LYS A 63 8.32 -14.84 -6.01
C LYS A 63 7.78 -13.48 -6.44
N GLU A 64 8.37 -12.89 -7.49
CA GLU A 64 7.92 -11.61 -8.06
C GLU A 64 6.47 -11.70 -8.56
N ASN A 65 6.10 -12.78 -9.26
CA ASN A 65 4.73 -13.00 -9.73
C ASN A 65 3.73 -13.15 -8.58
N LYS A 66 4.10 -13.87 -7.51
CA LYS A 66 3.26 -13.98 -6.31
C LYS A 66 3.05 -12.62 -5.64
N LEU A 67 4.09 -11.79 -5.57
CA LEU A 67 4.00 -10.44 -5.04
C LEU A 67 3.12 -9.53 -5.91
N ILE A 68 3.29 -9.57 -7.23
CA ILE A 68 2.45 -8.81 -8.17
C ILE A 68 0.98 -9.20 -8.01
N LYS A 69 0.69 -10.51 -7.97
CA LYS A 69 -0.67 -11.01 -7.74
C LYS A 69 -1.24 -10.49 -6.43
N PHE A 70 -0.47 -10.56 -5.34
CA PHE A 70 -0.89 -10.01 -4.05
C PHE A 70 -1.24 -8.51 -4.17
N LYS A 71 -0.39 -7.69 -4.77
CA LYS A 71 -0.66 -6.25 -4.91
C LYS A 71 -1.90 -5.94 -5.75
N LEU A 72 -2.15 -6.73 -6.80
CA LEU A 72 -3.33 -6.60 -7.64
C LEU A 72 -4.62 -6.93 -6.87
N GLU A 73 -4.60 -7.99 -6.08
CA GLU A 73 -5.73 -8.41 -5.24
C GLU A 73 -5.98 -7.44 -4.07
N ASN A 74 -4.93 -6.74 -3.62
CA ASN A 74 -4.95 -5.83 -2.47
C ASN A 74 -4.85 -4.36 -2.85
N LYS A 75 -5.33 -3.98 -4.04
CA LYS A 75 -5.49 -2.56 -4.39
C LYS A 75 -6.46 -1.88 -3.43
N ILE A 76 -6.03 -0.80 -2.79
CA ILE A 76 -6.90 -0.05 -1.87
C ILE A 76 -7.91 0.78 -2.66
N PHE A 77 -7.48 1.52 -3.68
CA PHE A 77 -8.40 2.09 -4.67
C PHE A 77 -8.84 1.03 -5.67
N LYS A 78 -10.15 0.82 -5.80
CA LYS A 78 -10.74 -0.14 -6.75
C LYS A 78 -10.92 0.45 -8.14
N ASN A 79 -11.09 1.76 -8.25
CA ASN A 79 -11.33 2.44 -9.52
C ASN A 79 -11.06 3.95 -9.41
N GLU A 80 -11.05 4.62 -10.56
CA GLU A 80 -10.80 6.07 -10.66
C GLU A 80 -11.85 6.91 -9.92
N LYS A 81 -13.11 6.46 -9.83
CA LYS A 81 -14.16 7.20 -9.12
C LYS A 81 -13.86 7.35 -7.62
N GLU A 82 -13.20 6.36 -7.01
CA GLU A 82 -12.75 6.47 -5.62
C GLU A 82 -11.59 7.46 -5.46
N ILE A 83 -10.71 7.56 -6.45
CA ILE A 83 -9.65 8.56 -6.49
C ILE A 83 -10.28 9.96 -6.64
N ASP A 84 -11.23 10.12 -7.56
CA ASP A 84 -11.96 11.37 -7.79
C ASP A 84 -12.76 11.80 -6.57
N PHE A 85 -13.36 10.85 -5.84
CA PHE A 85 -14.05 11.14 -4.58
C PHE A 85 -13.15 11.89 -3.59
N ILE A 86 -11.89 11.45 -3.45
CA ILE A 86 -10.92 12.12 -2.58
C ILE A 86 -10.42 13.43 -3.18
N LYS A 87 -10.08 13.46 -4.48
CA LYS A 87 -9.63 14.69 -5.16
C LYS A 87 -10.68 15.80 -5.09
N ASN A 88 -11.95 15.46 -5.30
CA ASN A 88 -13.07 16.41 -5.20
C ASN A 88 -13.20 16.95 -3.78
N LYS A 89 -12.94 16.14 -2.76
CA LYS A 89 -12.92 16.62 -1.37
C LYS A 89 -11.75 17.57 -1.12
N ILE A 90 -10.56 17.30 -1.64
CA ILE A 90 -9.39 18.18 -1.53
C ILE A 90 -9.64 19.52 -2.23
N LYS A 91 -10.28 19.53 -3.42
CA LYS A 91 -10.65 20.75 -4.14
C LYS A 91 -11.67 21.64 -3.42
N GLN A 92 -12.32 21.15 -2.36
CA GLN A 92 -13.16 22.02 -1.52
C GLN A 92 -12.31 22.93 -0.61
N ILE A 93 -11.01 22.65 -0.45
CA ILE A 93 -10.08 23.55 0.24
C ILE A 93 -9.82 24.73 -0.70
N PRO A 94 -10.08 25.99 -0.28
CA PRO A 94 -9.97 27.15 -1.16
C PRO A 94 -8.61 27.27 -1.88
N LEU A 95 -7.53 26.89 -1.20
CA LEU A 95 -6.17 26.90 -1.75
C LEU A 95 -5.97 25.96 -2.96
N TYR A 96 -6.78 24.90 -3.08
CA TYR A 96 -6.58 23.83 -4.07
C TYR A 96 -7.74 23.69 -5.05
N LYS A 97 -8.68 24.65 -5.07
CA LYS A 97 -9.93 24.58 -5.83
C LYS A 97 -9.71 24.28 -7.31
N ASP A 98 -8.77 25.01 -7.92
CA ASP A 98 -8.50 24.96 -9.36
C ASP A 98 -7.24 24.14 -9.69
N SER A 99 -6.61 23.54 -8.69
CA SER A 99 -5.39 22.76 -8.88
C SER A 99 -5.64 21.44 -9.58
N LYS A 100 -4.71 21.05 -10.45
CA LYS A 100 -4.62 19.67 -10.94
C LYS A 100 -3.95 18.81 -9.86
N ILE A 101 -4.66 17.77 -9.41
CA ILE A 101 -4.19 16.90 -8.33
C ILE A 101 -3.61 15.61 -8.90
N ASN A 102 -2.35 15.32 -8.55
CA ASN A 102 -1.69 14.04 -8.78
C ASN A 102 -1.34 13.37 -7.46
N LEU A 103 -1.50 12.04 -7.40
CA LEU A 103 -1.13 11.24 -6.23
C LEU A 103 0.14 10.47 -6.53
N LYS A 104 1.23 10.78 -5.82
CA LYS A 104 2.50 10.07 -5.94
C LYS A 104 2.63 9.08 -4.79
N LEU A 105 2.65 7.78 -5.09
CA LEU A 105 2.90 6.75 -4.08
C LEU A 105 4.32 6.94 -3.53
N LYS A 106 4.45 6.96 -2.20
CA LYS A 106 5.74 7.11 -1.50
C LYS A 106 6.06 5.91 -0.64
N PHE A 107 5.03 5.24 -0.12
CA PHE A 107 5.18 4.06 0.70
C PHE A 107 4.05 3.07 0.42
N ARG A 108 4.39 1.80 0.32
CA ARG A 108 3.48 0.66 0.27
C ARG A 108 3.99 -0.40 1.25
N LEU A 109 3.14 -0.86 2.16
CA LEU A 109 3.50 -1.81 3.22
C LEU A 109 4.23 -3.05 2.69
N THR A 110 3.74 -3.61 1.59
CA THR A 110 4.33 -4.80 0.97
C THR A 110 5.70 -4.59 0.33
N ASP A 111 6.06 -3.35 0.01
CA ASP A 111 7.33 -3.02 -0.66
C ASP A 111 8.35 -2.43 0.32
N ASP A 112 7.89 -1.58 1.23
CA ASP A 112 8.76 -0.69 2.00
C ASP A 112 8.98 -1.16 3.44
N GLY A 113 8.23 -2.18 3.89
CA GLY A 113 8.42 -2.84 5.18
C GLY A 113 7.26 -2.63 6.14
N ILE A 114 7.22 -3.47 7.18
CA ILE A 114 6.12 -3.49 8.14
C ILE A 114 6.38 -2.68 9.40
N LYS A 115 7.58 -2.14 9.62
CA LYS A 115 7.92 -1.47 10.87
C LYS A 115 7.50 0.00 10.82
N VAL A 116 7.09 0.55 11.96
CA VAL A 116 6.84 2.00 12.11
C VAL A 116 8.09 2.83 11.76
N THR A 117 9.28 2.29 12.04
CA THR A 117 10.55 2.92 11.65
C THR A 117 10.73 3.05 10.15
N ASP A 118 10.23 2.09 9.35
CA ASP A 118 10.30 2.17 7.88
C ASP A 118 9.40 3.29 7.36
N PHE A 119 8.21 3.40 7.95
CA PHE A 119 7.30 4.49 7.68
C PHE A 119 7.92 5.85 7.98
N HIS A 120 8.46 6.07 9.19
CA HIS A 120 9.05 7.38 9.52
C HIS A 120 10.28 7.70 8.67
N ARG A 121 11.09 6.70 8.34
CA ARG A 121 12.26 6.87 7.46
C ARG A 121 11.87 7.36 6.06
N ILE A 122 10.73 6.89 5.52
CA ILE A 122 10.31 7.17 4.15
C ILE A 122 9.31 8.33 4.06
N CYS A 123 8.39 8.44 5.02
CA CYS A 123 7.21 9.28 4.93
C CYS A 123 7.32 10.61 5.69
N ASN A 124 8.26 10.75 6.62
CA ASN A 124 8.42 12.00 7.35
C ASN A 124 8.77 13.16 6.41
N PHE A 125 8.37 14.37 6.81
CA PHE A 125 8.61 15.63 6.11
C PHE A 125 7.89 15.79 4.76
N ILE A 126 6.96 14.90 4.41
CA ILE A 126 6.13 15.03 3.22
C ILE A 126 4.81 15.74 3.56
N PRO A 127 4.60 17.01 3.14
CA PRO A 127 3.35 17.72 3.35
C PRO A 127 2.27 17.20 2.39
N ASN A 128 1.02 17.63 2.61
CA ASN A 128 -0.13 17.29 1.76
C ASN A 128 -0.16 15.80 1.41
N ASN A 129 -0.45 14.96 2.39
CA ASN A 129 -0.38 13.52 2.23
C ASN A 129 -1.73 12.85 2.45
N ILE A 130 -1.86 11.66 1.87
CA ILE A 130 -2.97 10.75 2.08
C ILE A 130 -2.41 9.46 2.65
N VAL A 131 -3.04 8.99 3.72
CA VAL A 131 -2.86 7.65 4.28
C VAL A 131 -4.04 6.79 3.83
N LEU A 132 -3.76 5.57 3.42
CA LEU A 132 -4.75 4.57 3.03
C LEU A 132 -4.50 3.26 3.76
N VAL A 133 -5.59 2.65 4.22
CA VAL A 133 -5.60 1.38 4.93
C VAL A 133 -6.59 0.46 4.23
N PHE A 134 -6.17 -0.78 3.97
CA PHE A 134 -7.04 -1.89 3.61
C PHE A 134 -6.93 -2.98 4.68
N THR A 135 -8.04 -3.28 5.35
CA THR A 135 -8.05 -4.24 6.46
C THR A 135 -8.25 -5.68 6.01
N SER A 136 -7.91 -6.65 6.86
CA SER A 136 -8.20 -8.08 6.62
C SER A 136 -9.71 -8.36 6.52
N THR A 137 -10.54 -7.55 7.18
CA THR A 137 -12.01 -7.62 7.14
C THR A 137 -12.65 -6.95 5.92
N GLY A 138 -11.85 -6.30 5.05
CA GLY A 138 -12.33 -5.73 3.80
C GLY A 138 -12.63 -4.22 3.84
N GLU A 139 -12.38 -3.56 4.97
CA GLU A 139 -12.59 -2.13 5.12
C GLU A 139 -11.47 -1.32 4.45
N ARG A 140 -11.86 -0.26 3.74
CA ARG A 140 -10.93 0.62 3.02
C ARG A 140 -11.21 2.05 3.43
N PHE A 141 -10.25 2.64 4.12
CA PHE A 141 -10.38 3.97 4.69
C PHE A 141 -9.02 4.65 4.76
N GLY A 142 -9.02 5.91 5.20
CA GLY A 142 -7.81 6.70 5.23
C GLY A 142 -8.05 8.11 5.74
N GLY A 143 -7.02 8.95 5.58
CA GLY A 143 -7.12 10.35 5.89
C GLY A 143 -6.15 11.21 5.10
N PHE A 144 -6.53 12.46 4.92
CA PHE A 144 -5.74 13.51 4.31
C PHE A 144 -5.32 14.54 5.37
N THR A 145 -4.07 14.99 5.29
CA THR A 145 -3.58 16.13 6.05
C THR A 145 -2.60 16.94 5.23
N ARG A 146 -2.58 18.27 5.43
CA ARG A 146 -1.59 19.18 4.83
C ARG A 146 -0.25 19.09 5.54
N LEU A 147 -0.25 18.62 6.79
CA LEU A 147 0.93 18.60 7.65
C LEU A 147 1.78 17.35 7.42
N PRO A 148 3.11 17.49 7.45
CA PRO A 148 3.99 16.34 7.47
C PRO A 148 4.03 15.66 8.84
N TRP A 149 4.26 14.35 8.81
CA TRP A 149 4.79 13.61 9.96
C TRP A 149 6.24 14.04 10.19
N THR A 150 6.64 14.21 11.44
CA THR A 150 7.98 14.65 11.83
C THR A 150 8.51 13.92 13.06
N SER A 151 7.74 12.97 13.61
CA SER A 151 8.09 12.25 14.85
C SER A 151 8.31 13.20 16.03
N SER A 152 7.57 14.32 16.08
CA SER A 152 7.76 15.38 17.08
C SER A 152 7.18 15.05 18.47
N ASN A 153 6.49 13.93 18.61
CA ASN A 153 5.74 13.52 19.80
C ASN A 153 4.71 14.55 20.27
N GLN A 154 4.02 15.18 19.30
CA GLN A 154 3.03 16.22 19.56
C GLN A 154 1.77 16.02 18.72
N ASN A 155 0.66 16.51 19.25
CA ASN A 155 -0.56 16.69 18.47
C ASN A 155 -0.42 17.91 17.56
N LYS A 156 -0.99 17.85 16.36
CA LYS A 156 -0.95 18.95 15.39
C LYS A 156 -2.33 19.32 14.90
N LYS A 157 -2.61 20.62 14.91
CA LYS A 157 -3.85 21.21 14.38
C LYS A 157 -3.79 21.39 12.87
N ASN A 158 -4.83 20.96 12.18
CA ASN A 158 -4.99 21.21 10.76
C ASN A 158 -6.47 21.22 10.39
N ASP A 159 -7.02 22.42 10.22
CA ASP A 159 -8.45 22.63 9.92
C ASP A 159 -8.86 22.16 8.52
N ASN A 160 -7.89 21.76 7.69
CA ASN A 160 -8.12 21.18 6.36
C ASN A 160 -7.97 19.65 6.35
N ALA A 161 -7.69 19.03 7.49
CA ALA A 161 -7.63 17.57 7.59
C ALA A 161 -9.02 16.95 7.47
N PHE A 162 -9.08 15.75 6.90
CA PHE A 162 -10.29 14.95 6.90
C PHE A 162 -9.93 13.47 6.81
N CYS A 163 -10.77 12.63 7.38
CA CYS A 163 -10.71 11.19 7.17
C CYS A 163 -11.80 10.77 6.21
N PHE A 164 -11.70 9.56 5.67
CA PHE A 164 -12.67 9.05 4.72
C PHE A 164 -12.77 7.53 4.78
N SER A 165 -13.94 7.02 4.44
CA SER A 165 -14.16 5.60 4.16
C SER A 165 -14.53 5.45 2.68
N LEU A 166 -13.73 4.68 1.95
CA LEU A 166 -14.02 4.31 0.56
C LEU A 166 -15.14 3.25 0.50
N THR A 167 -15.14 2.31 1.45
CA THR A 167 -16.19 1.28 1.54
C THR A 167 -17.57 1.90 1.82
N ARG A 168 -17.65 2.90 2.71
CA ARG A 168 -18.91 3.59 3.06
C ARG A 168 -19.17 4.84 2.22
N LYS A 169 -18.22 5.25 1.36
CA LYS A 169 -18.26 6.48 0.56
C LYS A 169 -18.56 7.72 1.43
N LYS A 170 -17.84 7.84 2.55
CA LYS A 170 -18.12 8.84 3.59
C LYS A 170 -16.88 9.67 3.92
N ILE A 171 -17.08 10.94 4.24
CA ILE A 171 -16.05 11.88 4.70
C ILE A 171 -16.30 12.24 6.16
N TYR A 172 -15.24 12.23 6.96
CA TYR A 172 -15.21 12.69 8.34
C TYR A 172 -14.35 13.97 8.40
N ARG A 173 -14.94 15.11 8.73
CA ARG A 173 -14.28 16.43 8.63
C ARG A 173 -13.74 16.84 9.99
N ILE A 174 -12.51 17.36 10.06
CA ILE A 174 -11.97 17.93 11.28
C ILE A 174 -12.88 19.05 11.80
N ILE A 175 -13.07 19.13 13.11
CA ILE A 175 -13.69 20.27 13.78
C ILE A 175 -12.62 21.36 13.88
N GLU A 176 -12.93 22.55 13.39
CA GLU A 176 -12.00 23.69 13.37
C GLU A 176 -11.41 23.98 14.76
N GLY A 177 -10.11 24.24 14.81
CA GLY A 177 -9.35 24.56 16.01
C GLY A 177 -8.91 23.33 16.84
N LEU A 178 -9.35 22.12 16.49
CA LEU A 178 -8.95 20.89 17.17
C LEU A 178 -7.71 20.22 16.54
N ASP A 179 -7.07 19.37 17.33
CA ASP A 179 -5.92 18.59 16.88
C ASP A 179 -6.36 17.51 15.86
N ALA A 180 -5.78 17.54 14.66
CA ALA A 180 -6.13 16.61 13.60
C ALA A 180 -5.34 15.31 13.68
N ILE A 181 -4.03 15.40 13.93
CA ILE A 181 -3.11 14.27 13.86
C ILE A 181 -2.18 14.20 15.07
N GLY A 182 -1.77 12.98 15.43
CA GLY A 182 -0.81 12.72 16.51
C GLY A 182 0.53 12.31 15.92
N ASP A 183 1.51 13.21 15.94
CA ASP A 183 2.82 13.00 15.32
C ASP A 183 3.79 12.32 16.28
N TYR A 184 3.53 11.06 16.60
CA TYR A 184 4.33 10.29 17.57
C TYR A 184 5.42 9.49 16.87
N SER A 185 6.61 9.43 17.47
CA SER A 185 7.78 8.74 16.89
C SER A 185 7.71 7.22 16.92
N ASN A 186 6.81 6.67 17.74
CA ASN A 186 6.61 5.24 17.98
C ASN A 186 5.30 4.70 17.40
N ASN A 187 4.52 5.53 16.70
CA ASN A 187 3.29 5.11 16.04
C ASN A 187 3.39 5.36 14.54
N GLY A 188 2.66 4.58 13.75
CA GLY A 188 2.37 4.99 12.37
C GLY A 188 1.40 6.19 12.35
N PRO A 189 0.80 6.47 11.19
CA PRO A 189 -0.17 7.55 11.07
C PRO A 189 -1.30 7.47 12.09
N THR A 190 -1.55 8.60 12.74
CA THR A 190 -2.57 8.73 13.79
C THR A 190 -3.46 9.93 13.49
N PHE A 191 -4.71 9.67 13.12
CA PHE A 191 -5.76 10.68 13.06
C PHE A 191 -6.50 10.68 14.40
N LEU A 192 -6.34 11.78 15.14
CA LEU A 192 -6.63 11.87 16.57
C LEU A 192 -8.11 11.76 16.92
N ASN A 193 -8.34 11.54 18.21
CA ASN A 193 -9.65 11.51 18.86
C ASN A 193 -10.65 10.74 18.02
N ASN A 194 -10.40 9.44 18.01
CA ASN A 194 -11.34 8.38 17.67
C ASN A 194 -11.42 7.91 16.23
N ILE A 195 -10.75 8.58 15.28
CA ILE A 195 -10.83 8.11 13.90
C ILE A 195 -10.00 6.83 13.66
N PHE A 196 -8.67 6.89 13.63
CA PHE A 196 -7.84 5.68 13.61
C PHE A 196 -6.35 5.97 13.86
N CYS A 197 -5.63 4.95 14.29
CA CYS A 197 -4.17 4.87 14.34
C CYS A 197 -3.71 3.56 13.70
N VAL A 198 -2.56 3.57 13.02
CA VAL A 198 -1.88 2.38 12.52
C VAL A 198 -0.57 2.17 13.28
N GLY A 199 -0.30 0.94 13.72
CA GLY A 199 0.93 0.56 14.40
C GLY A 199 1.13 1.14 15.78
N SER A 200 0.05 1.60 16.45
CA SER A 200 0.06 1.88 17.88
C SER A 200 0.45 0.61 18.66
N SER A 201 1.17 0.78 19.77
CA SER A 201 1.57 -0.26 20.76
C SER A 201 2.41 -1.46 20.28
N SER A 202 2.41 -1.78 18.99
CA SER A 202 3.10 -2.94 18.43
C SER A 202 4.36 -2.59 17.62
N ASN A 203 4.60 -1.30 17.34
CA ASN A 203 5.65 -0.79 16.46
C ASN A 203 5.64 -1.39 15.03
N VAL A 204 4.54 -2.01 14.61
CA VAL A 204 4.36 -2.59 13.27
C VAL A 204 3.07 -2.13 12.64
N LEU A 205 3.10 -1.81 11.35
CA LEU A 205 1.98 -1.30 10.57
C LEU A 205 0.95 -2.36 10.16
N THR A 206 1.08 -3.60 10.66
CA THR A 206 0.17 -4.71 10.35
C THR A 206 -1.08 -4.74 11.23
N ASN A 207 -1.21 -3.81 12.18
CA ASN A 207 -2.38 -3.64 13.00
C ASN A 207 -2.68 -2.15 13.21
N GLY A 208 -3.89 -1.88 13.65
CA GLY A 208 -4.29 -0.56 14.07
C GLY A 208 -5.56 -0.62 14.90
N ASN A 209 -5.96 0.56 15.36
CA ASN A 209 -7.13 0.69 16.19
C ASN A 209 -7.80 2.05 16.00
N CYS A 210 -9.11 2.07 16.15
CA CYS A 210 -9.87 3.25 16.51
C CYS A 210 -9.81 3.41 18.05
N SER A 211 -10.00 4.63 18.55
CA SER A 211 -10.02 4.90 20.00
C SER A 211 -11.38 5.49 20.39
N ASN A 212 -11.79 5.33 21.64
CA ASN A 212 -12.98 6.00 22.16
C ASN A 212 -12.71 6.53 23.56
N LYS A 213 -11.83 7.52 23.65
CA LYS A 213 -11.53 8.19 24.93
C LYS A 213 -12.34 9.47 25.14
N GLY A 214 -13.32 9.77 24.28
CA GLY A 214 -14.11 10.99 24.37
C GLY A 214 -14.87 11.33 23.09
N LYS A 215 -15.24 12.60 22.91
CA LYS A 215 -15.87 13.09 21.68
C LYS A 215 -14.86 13.12 20.53
N SER A 216 -15.29 12.69 19.33
CA SER A 216 -14.43 12.69 18.15
C SER A 216 -14.02 14.12 17.76
N ASN A 217 -12.77 14.31 17.31
CA ASN A 217 -12.34 15.58 16.71
C ASN A 217 -12.87 15.75 15.29
N TYR A 218 -13.56 14.75 14.75
CA TYR A 218 -14.07 14.76 13.39
C TYR A 218 -15.59 14.66 13.39
N TYR A 219 -16.26 15.57 12.68
CA TYR A 219 -17.67 15.45 12.36
C TYR A 219 -17.91 14.32 11.36
N GLY A 220 -19.07 13.68 11.49
CA GLY A 220 -19.57 12.68 10.55
C GLY A 220 -19.55 11.27 11.09
N GLU A 221 -18.85 10.99 12.19
CA GLU A 221 -18.95 9.69 12.85
C GLU A 221 -20.30 9.59 13.58
N GLY A 222 -21.18 8.71 13.10
CA GLY A 222 -22.52 8.54 13.67
C GLY A 222 -22.54 7.57 14.86
N LEU A 223 -21.62 6.60 14.86
CA LEU A 223 -21.41 5.61 15.90
C LEU A 223 -19.91 5.34 16.03
N ASN A 224 -19.48 4.88 17.20
CA ASN A 224 -18.07 4.60 17.46
C ASN A 224 -17.48 3.65 16.42
N TYR A 225 -16.30 4.00 15.92
CA TYR A 225 -15.48 3.18 15.03
C TYR A 225 -16.14 2.91 13.67
N GLU A 226 -17.09 3.75 13.25
CA GLU A 226 -17.85 3.57 12.00
C GLU A 226 -16.91 3.42 10.80
N ILE A 227 -15.78 4.13 10.80
CA ILE A 227 -14.80 4.07 9.71
C ILE A 227 -14.21 2.67 9.49
N ASN A 228 -14.14 1.87 10.55
CA ASN A 228 -13.70 0.47 10.55
C ASN A 228 -14.88 -0.48 10.83
N ASN A 229 -16.07 -0.12 10.33
CA ASN A 229 -17.27 -0.93 10.45
C ASN A 229 -17.61 -1.32 11.89
N TYR A 230 -17.50 -0.34 12.80
CA TYR A 230 -17.80 -0.43 14.22
C TYR A 230 -16.85 -1.34 15.02
N ASN A 231 -15.73 -1.76 14.43
CA ASN A 231 -14.70 -2.53 15.12
C ASN A 231 -13.61 -1.61 15.67
N GLN A 232 -13.27 -1.76 16.95
CA GLN A 232 -12.21 -0.98 17.58
C GLN A 232 -10.83 -1.31 17.01
N TYR A 233 -10.56 -2.58 16.71
CA TYR A 233 -9.25 -3.04 16.25
C TYR A 233 -9.34 -3.54 14.82
N PHE A 234 -8.24 -3.47 14.09
CA PHE A 234 -8.13 -4.02 12.74
C PHE A 234 -6.72 -4.53 12.46
N GLU A 235 -6.65 -5.56 11.64
CA GLU A 235 -5.40 -5.98 11.00
C GLU A 235 -5.31 -5.32 9.62
N VAL A 236 -4.10 -4.90 9.27
CA VAL A 236 -3.81 -4.21 8.02
C VAL A 236 -3.28 -5.21 7.01
N ARG A 237 -3.99 -5.33 5.89
CA ARG A 237 -3.63 -6.19 4.76
C ARG A 237 -2.75 -5.46 3.76
N GLU A 238 -3.03 -4.18 3.52
CA GLU A 238 -2.19 -3.27 2.74
C GLU A 238 -2.32 -1.86 3.33
N PHE A 239 -1.22 -1.12 3.30
CA PHE A 239 -1.17 0.28 3.70
C PHE A 239 -0.39 1.05 2.65
N GLU A 240 -0.90 2.21 2.26
CA GLU A 240 -0.27 3.08 1.27
C GLU A 240 -0.22 4.53 1.79
N PHE A 241 0.88 5.21 1.48
CA PHE A 241 1.07 6.63 1.74
C PHE A 241 1.36 7.36 0.43
N TYR A 242 0.60 8.41 0.17
CA TYR A 242 0.71 9.23 -1.02
C TYR A 242 1.08 10.66 -0.69
N GLU A 243 1.99 11.23 -1.47
CA GLU A 243 2.18 12.68 -1.58
C GLU A 243 1.15 13.23 -2.59
N VAL A 244 0.42 14.27 -2.19
CA VAL A 244 -0.54 14.99 -3.03
C VAL A 244 0.18 16.17 -3.67
N LEU A 245 0.36 16.08 -4.98
CA LEU A 245 0.99 17.11 -5.79
C LEU A 245 -0.09 17.98 -6.42
N PHE A 246 0.08 19.30 -6.31
CA PHE A 246 -0.77 20.32 -6.92
C PHE A 246 0.00 20.97 -8.06
N GLN A 247 -0.61 21.00 -9.25
CA GLN A 247 -0.09 21.63 -10.47
C GLN A 247 -1.07 22.69 -10.96
#